data_AF-A0A6A9T422-F1
#
_entry.id   AF-A0A6A9T422-F1
#
_cell.length_a   1.000
_cell.length_b   1.000
_cell.length_c   1.000
_cell.angle_alpha   90.00
_cell.angle_beta   90.00
_cell.angle_gamma   90.00
#
_symmetry.space_group_name_H-M   'P 1'
#
loop_
_entity.id
_entity.type
_entity.pdbx_description
1 polymer ?
#
loop_
_entity_poly.entity_id
_entity_poly.type
_entity_poly.pdbx_seq_one_letter_code
_entity_poly.pdbx_strand_id
1 'polypeptide(L)'
;MESVKRNADPASYLQFDPTSFEIYRDAAGEWRFRLVHKNGNILAAASEGYTRRRDAKRAVETVRDTLDDDRFEVYEDNRGEYRWRLTAANNEVIATSGEGYTDRGAAEEAVERIQEYAPDADALDVGFAAFEVYEDAAEQWRWRLRHRNGNLIADGGEGYSERTAAQDGIESVKRNAPGADVVEN
;
A
#
# COMPACT_ATOMS: atom_id res chain seq x y z
N MET A 1 -32.80 -3.78 -30.83
CA MET A 1 -32.05 -2.58 -30.44
C MET A 1 -31.32 -2.90 -29.15
N GLU A 2 -30.09 -3.38 -29.29
CA GLU A 2 -29.21 -3.82 -28.22
C GLU A 2 -28.75 -2.63 -27.38
N SER A 3 -29.04 -2.66 -26.08
CA SER A 3 -28.40 -1.78 -25.11
C SER A 3 -27.14 -2.45 -24.62
N VAL A 4 -26.01 -2.13 -25.26
CA VAL A 4 -24.68 -2.33 -24.67
C VAL A 4 -24.60 -1.43 -23.44
N LYS A 5 -24.98 -1.96 -22.27
CA LYS A 5 -24.55 -1.40 -21.00
C LYS A 5 -23.04 -1.65 -20.92
N ARG A 6 -22.26 -0.65 -21.33
CA ARG A 6 -20.87 -0.50 -20.87
C ARG A 6 -20.93 -0.34 -19.35
N ASN A 7 -21.01 -1.46 -18.63
CA ASN A 7 -20.58 -1.52 -17.25
C ASN A 7 -19.08 -1.22 -17.31
N ALA A 8 -18.70 -0.02 -16.88
CA ALA A 8 -17.31 0.25 -16.60
C ALA A 8 -16.86 -0.80 -15.58
N ASP A 9 -15.89 -1.61 -15.99
CA ASP A 9 -15.27 -2.66 -15.20
C ASP A 9 -14.93 -2.12 -13.80
N PRO A 10 -15.47 -2.68 -12.69
CA PRO A 10 -15.05 -2.29 -11.35
C PRO A 10 -13.56 -2.59 -11.10
N ALA A 11 -12.91 -3.37 -11.99
CA ALA A 11 -11.49 -3.67 -11.97
C ALA A 11 -10.58 -2.55 -12.53
N SER A 12 -11.14 -1.43 -13.04
CA SER A 12 -10.33 -0.36 -13.66
C SER A 12 -9.67 0.61 -12.66
N TYR A 13 -9.75 0.34 -11.36
CA TYR A 13 -9.03 1.13 -10.36
C TYR A 13 -7.95 0.28 -9.71
N LEU A 14 -6.73 0.83 -9.70
CA LEU A 14 -5.55 0.38 -8.96
C LEU A 14 -4.71 -0.69 -9.63
N GLN A 15 -4.11 -0.33 -10.76
CA GLN A 15 -2.75 -0.78 -11.03
C GLN A 15 -1.80 0.23 -10.39
N PHE A 16 -0.80 -0.22 -9.64
CA PHE A 16 0.35 0.60 -9.28
C PHE A 16 0.99 1.06 -10.60
N ASP A 17 0.83 2.33 -10.98
CA ASP A 17 1.42 2.84 -12.20
C ASP A 17 2.41 3.97 -11.91
N PRO A 18 3.71 3.66 -11.78
CA PRO A 18 4.27 2.36 -11.38
C PRO A 18 4.43 2.22 -9.87
N THR A 19 4.12 3.24 -9.07
CA THR A 19 4.30 3.22 -7.62
C THR A 19 3.11 3.77 -6.84
N SER A 20 3.08 3.50 -5.54
CA SER A 20 2.13 4.10 -4.62
C SER A 20 2.69 4.15 -3.20
N PHE A 21 2.34 5.21 -2.47
CA PHE A 21 2.50 5.25 -1.03
C PHE A 21 1.43 4.42 -0.34
N GLU A 22 1.84 3.40 0.40
CA GLU A 22 0.99 2.60 1.28
C GLU A 22 1.09 3.09 2.71
N ILE A 23 0.00 3.61 3.28
CA ILE A 23 -0.12 3.98 4.70
C ILE A 23 -0.77 2.82 5.45
N TYR A 24 -0.04 2.19 6.38
CA TYR A 24 -0.46 0.99 7.08
C TYR A 24 -0.18 1.09 8.58
N ARG A 25 -0.76 0.17 9.35
CA ARG A 25 -0.48 0.03 10.78
C ARG A 25 0.44 -1.17 11.00
N ASP A 26 1.56 -0.97 11.68
CA ASP A 26 2.51 -2.04 11.98
C ASP A 26 2.05 -2.92 13.16
N ALA A 27 2.85 -3.94 13.48
CA ALA A 27 2.58 -4.87 14.59
C ALA A 27 2.61 -4.20 15.98
N ALA A 28 3.31 -3.08 16.14
CA ALA A 28 3.30 -2.27 17.36
C ALA A 28 2.07 -1.34 17.44
N GLY A 29 1.23 -1.32 16.40
CA GLY A 29 0.05 -0.49 16.34
C GLY A 29 0.35 0.95 15.92
N GLU A 30 1.54 1.24 15.41
CA GLU A 30 1.95 2.54 14.90
C GLU A 30 1.61 2.65 13.40
N TRP A 31 1.26 3.84 12.94
CA TRP A 31 1.04 4.12 11.53
C TRP A 31 2.38 4.37 10.85
N ARG A 32 2.60 3.76 9.70
CA ARG A 32 3.78 3.97 8.86
C ARG A 32 3.35 4.18 7.42
N PHE A 33 4.26 4.68 6.60
CA PHE A 33 4.12 4.64 5.15
C PHE A 33 5.27 3.86 4.52
N ARG A 34 5.04 3.36 3.30
CA ARG A 34 6.09 2.90 2.39
C ARG A 34 5.73 3.28 0.96
N LEU A 35 6.70 3.67 0.15
CA LEU A 35 6.53 3.79 -1.30
C LEU A 35 6.82 2.43 -1.92
N VAL A 36 5.83 1.84 -2.57
CA VAL A 36 5.93 0.50 -3.17
C VAL A 36 5.86 0.64 -4.68
N HIS A 37 6.79 0.02 -5.39
CA HIS A 37 6.72 -0.15 -6.82
C HIS A 37 5.84 -1.37 -7.18
N LYS A 38 5.27 -1.38 -8.38
CA LYS A 38 4.34 -2.43 -8.86
C LYS A 38 4.92 -3.85 -8.87
N ASN A 39 6.25 -3.98 -8.84
CA ASN A 39 6.95 -5.25 -8.72
C ASN A 39 7.08 -5.74 -7.26
N GLY A 40 6.57 -4.99 -6.28
CA GLY A 40 6.62 -5.30 -4.85
C GLY A 40 7.82 -4.70 -4.12
N ASN A 41 8.77 -4.06 -4.82
CA ASN A 41 9.95 -3.47 -4.19
C ASN A 41 9.56 -2.24 -3.37
N ILE A 42 10.11 -2.14 -2.16
CA ILE A 42 9.97 -0.95 -1.33
C ILE A 42 11.03 0.05 -1.80
N LEU A 43 10.58 1.17 -2.34
CA LEU A 43 11.47 2.25 -2.76
C LEU A 43 11.80 3.18 -1.61
N ALA A 44 10.87 3.37 -0.65
CA ALA A 44 11.08 4.20 0.53
C ALA A 44 10.21 3.71 1.69
N ALA A 45 10.67 3.90 2.91
CA ALA A 45 9.94 3.59 4.14
C ALA A 45 9.99 4.77 5.13
N ALA A 46 8.94 4.92 5.92
CA ALA A 46 8.93 5.86 7.04
C ALA A 46 10.12 5.61 7.97
N SER A 47 10.77 6.69 8.42
CA SER A 47 11.85 6.65 9.41
C SER A 47 11.36 6.28 10.81
N GLU A 48 10.09 6.58 11.10
CA GLU A 48 9.45 6.38 12.41
C GLU A 48 8.00 5.87 12.29
N GLY A 49 7.47 5.43 13.44
CA GLY A 49 6.06 5.11 13.62
C GLY A 49 5.26 6.32 14.12
N TYR A 50 4.06 6.53 13.58
CA TYR A 50 3.18 7.62 13.94
C TYR A 50 1.99 7.11 14.77
N THR A 51 1.64 7.81 15.84
CA THR A 51 0.47 7.43 16.67
C THR A 51 -0.87 7.62 15.95
N ARG A 52 -0.92 8.45 14.89
CA ARG A 52 -2.14 8.72 14.12
C ARG A 52 -1.88 8.62 12.62
N ARG A 53 -2.83 8.01 11.92
CA ARG A 53 -2.87 7.90 10.46
C ARG A 53 -2.70 9.22 9.72
N ARG A 54 -3.32 10.29 10.24
CA ARG A 54 -3.22 11.63 9.62
C ARG A 54 -1.79 12.17 9.65
N ASP A 55 -0.99 11.78 10.64
CA ASP A 55 0.38 12.23 10.81
C ASP A 55 1.28 11.46 9.81
N ALA A 56 1.06 10.15 9.64
CA ALA A 56 1.68 9.37 8.56
C ALA A 56 1.33 9.92 7.16
N LYS A 57 0.07 10.34 6.94
CA LYS A 57 -0.32 10.97 5.67
C LYS A 57 0.41 12.30 5.44
N ARG A 58 0.57 13.12 6.48
CA ARG A 58 1.35 14.36 6.38
C ARG A 58 2.81 14.09 6.06
N ALA A 59 3.40 13.04 6.65
CA ALA A 59 4.77 12.65 6.33
C ALA A 59 4.94 12.29 4.85
N VAL A 60 3.97 11.61 4.23
CA VAL A 60 3.95 11.37 2.77
C VAL A 60 3.95 12.69 1.98
N GLU A 61 3.14 13.67 2.37
CA GLU A 61 3.15 14.99 1.72
C GLU A 61 4.50 15.69 1.91
N THR A 62 5.12 15.58 3.08
CA THR A 62 6.46 16.13 3.32
C THR A 62 7.52 15.46 2.45
N VAL A 63 7.46 14.14 2.26
CA VAL A 63 8.36 13.43 1.34
C VAL A 63 8.23 13.99 -0.06
N ARG A 64 7.01 14.18 -0.57
CA ARG A 64 6.75 14.73 -1.91
C ARG A 64 7.32 16.14 -2.10
N ASP A 65 7.31 16.95 -1.05
CA ASP A 65 7.77 18.35 -1.07
C ASP A 65 9.29 18.50 -0.84
N THR A 66 10.00 17.41 -0.49
CA THR A 66 11.41 17.44 -0.04
C THR A 66 12.35 16.70 -1.02
N LEU A 67 11.93 16.43 -2.26
CA LEU A 67 12.66 15.53 -3.17
C LEU A 67 13.93 16.12 -3.83
N ASP A 68 14.39 17.30 -3.39
CA ASP A 68 15.64 17.90 -3.87
C ASP A 68 16.86 17.01 -3.55
N ASP A 69 17.83 16.97 -4.46
CA ASP A 69 19.03 16.12 -4.35
C ASP A 69 19.82 16.38 -3.06
N ASP A 70 19.90 17.64 -2.61
CA ASP A 70 20.62 18.02 -1.39
C ASP A 70 19.99 17.49 -0.08
N ARG A 71 18.75 16.97 -0.16
CA ARG A 71 18.04 16.39 0.98
C ARG A 71 18.32 14.90 1.17
N PHE A 72 18.89 14.26 0.14
CA PHE A 72 19.27 12.86 0.20
C PHE A 72 20.72 12.71 0.69
N GLU A 73 20.92 11.75 1.60
CA GLU A 73 22.24 11.31 1.99
C GLU A 73 22.37 9.81 1.75
N VAL A 74 23.28 9.41 0.87
CA VAL A 74 23.71 8.03 0.67
C VAL A 74 24.92 7.74 1.54
N TYR A 75 24.82 6.76 2.41
CA TYR A 75 25.85 6.37 3.38
C TYR A 75 26.01 4.85 3.46
N GLU A 76 27.16 4.39 3.96
CA GLU A 76 27.41 2.98 4.24
C GLU A 76 27.08 2.68 5.72
N ASP A 77 26.30 1.65 5.99
CA ASP A 77 25.95 1.23 7.35
C ASP A 77 27.05 0.33 7.97
N ASN A 78 26.94 0.03 9.28
CA ASN A 78 27.91 -0.79 10.01
C ASN A 78 28.12 -2.22 9.47
N ARG A 79 27.24 -2.69 8.59
CA ARG A 79 27.29 -3.98 7.89
C ARG A 79 27.95 -3.90 6.50
N GLY A 80 28.36 -2.71 6.07
CA GLY A 80 28.90 -2.49 4.73
C GLY A 80 27.82 -2.39 3.64
N GLU A 81 26.55 -2.30 4.02
CA GLU A 81 25.44 -2.08 3.08
C GLU A 81 25.25 -0.57 2.86
N TYR A 82 25.02 -0.16 1.62
CA TYR A 82 24.68 1.22 1.28
C TYR A 82 23.21 1.48 1.57
N ARG A 83 22.92 2.64 2.15
CA ARG A 83 21.56 3.10 2.45
C ARG A 83 21.45 4.56 2.07
N TRP A 84 20.22 5.00 1.82
CA TRP A 84 19.91 6.41 1.72
C TRP A 84 18.92 6.82 2.81
N ARG A 85 18.97 8.10 3.19
CA ARG A 85 17.98 8.78 4.04
C ARG A 85 17.58 10.13 3.42
N LEU A 86 16.32 10.49 3.58
CA LEU A 86 15.77 11.78 3.14
C LEU A 86 15.52 12.66 4.36
N THR A 87 15.98 13.90 4.31
CA THR A 87 15.94 14.83 5.42
C THR A 87 15.09 16.06 5.10
N ALA A 88 14.11 16.38 5.94
CA ALA A 88 13.30 17.59 5.82
C ALA A 88 14.09 18.87 6.14
N ALA A 89 13.50 20.04 5.83
CA ALA A 89 14.13 21.35 6.06
C ALA A 89 14.56 21.60 7.53
N ASN A 90 13.91 20.94 8.49
CA ASN A 90 14.23 20.99 9.91
C ASN A 90 15.33 19.98 10.35
N ASN A 91 15.99 19.31 9.41
CA ASN A 91 16.98 18.25 9.63
C ASN A 91 16.41 16.93 10.21
N GLU A 92 15.09 16.74 10.16
CA GLU A 92 14.45 15.48 10.54
C GLU A 92 14.55 14.47 9.40
N VAL A 93 14.94 13.23 9.70
CA VAL A 93 14.89 12.14 8.72
C VAL A 93 13.44 11.72 8.56
N ILE A 94 12.89 11.84 7.36
CA ILE A 94 11.47 11.58 7.06
C ILE A 94 11.25 10.28 6.27
N ALA A 95 12.25 9.80 5.54
CA ALA A 95 12.20 8.54 4.81
C ALA A 95 13.57 7.87 4.72
N THR A 96 13.56 6.55 4.56
CA THR A 96 14.76 5.72 4.41
C THR A 96 14.57 4.66 3.33
N SER A 97 15.68 4.10 2.87
CA SER A 97 15.77 3.00 1.89
C SER A 97 14.95 1.75 2.22
N GLY A 98 14.54 1.52 3.47
CA GLY A 98 13.83 0.31 3.90
C GLY A 98 14.70 -0.95 3.93
N GLU A 99 15.62 -1.11 2.97
CA GLU A 99 16.59 -2.19 2.85
C GLU A 99 18.01 -1.65 2.58
N GLY A 100 19.02 -2.51 2.70
CA GLY A 100 20.41 -2.19 2.37
C GLY A 100 20.74 -2.59 0.94
N TYR A 101 21.57 -1.79 0.26
CA TYR A 101 22.08 -2.06 -1.08
C TYR A 101 23.52 -2.57 -1.01
N THR A 102 23.90 -3.45 -1.93
CA THR A 102 25.28 -3.99 -1.98
C THR A 102 26.30 -2.99 -2.51
N ASP A 103 25.86 -1.96 -3.24
CA ASP A 103 26.73 -1.02 -3.94
C ASP A 103 26.14 0.40 -3.88
N ARG A 104 27.00 1.42 -3.77
CA ARG A 104 26.58 2.84 -3.66
C ARG A 104 25.72 3.28 -4.84
N GLY A 105 26.10 2.88 -6.05
CA GLY A 105 25.36 3.20 -7.28
C GLY A 105 23.92 2.69 -7.23
N ALA A 106 23.67 1.50 -6.67
CA ALA A 106 22.31 0.97 -6.53
C ALA A 106 21.44 1.80 -5.56
N ALA A 107 22.05 2.33 -4.49
CA ALA A 107 21.38 3.25 -3.59
C ALA A 107 21.09 4.61 -4.25
N GLU A 108 22.01 5.12 -5.07
CA GLU A 108 21.84 6.35 -5.87
C GLU A 108 20.72 6.17 -6.91
N GLU A 109 20.70 5.07 -7.65
CA GLU A 109 19.60 4.76 -8.58
C GLU A 109 18.24 4.60 -7.86
N ALA A 110 18.24 4.16 -6.60
CA ALA A 110 17.02 4.11 -5.81
C ALA A 110 16.50 5.52 -5.48
N VAL A 111 17.40 6.46 -5.17
CA VAL A 111 17.05 7.88 -4.98
C VAL A 111 16.44 8.45 -6.25
N GLU A 112 17.04 8.22 -7.41
CA GLU A 112 16.50 8.69 -8.71
C GLU A 112 15.07 8.17 -8.95
N ARG A 113 14.80 6.90 -8.64
CA ARG A 113 13.45 6.32 -8.76
C ARG A 113 12.44 6.96 -7.81
N ILE A 114 12.86 7.34 -6.60
CA ILE A 114 11.96 8.04 -5.67
C ILE A 114 11.65 9.42 -6.19
N GLN A 115 12.66 10.16 -6.67
CA GLN A 115 12.48 11.49 -7.26
C GLN A 115 11.56 11.44 -8.50
N GLU A 116 11.67 10.39 -9.31
CA GLU A 116 10.82 10.17 -10.48
C GLU A 116 9.37 9.84 -10.10
N TYR A 117 9.16 8.92 -9.15
CA TYR A 117 7.84 8.34 -8.92
C TYR A 117 7.05 8.92 -7.75
N ALA A 118 7.72 9.34 -6.67
CA ALA A 118 7.04 9.84 -5.47
C ALA A 118 6.11 11.05 -5.71
N PRO A 119 6.41 12.03 -6.60
CA PRO A 119 5.53 13.17 -6.85
C PRO A 119 4.12 12.75 -7.30
N ASP A 120 4.04 11.74 -8.18
CA ASP A 120 2.79 11.29 -8.82
C ASP A 120 2.18 10.04 -8.15
N ALA A 121 2.93 9.36 -7.27
CA ALA A 121 2.51 8.13 -6.61
C ALA A 121 1.27 8.33 -5.75
N ASP A 122 0.17 7.61 -5.99
CA ASP A 122 -1.02 7.69 -5.14
C ASP A 122 -0.74 7.37 -3.67
N ALA A 123 -1.36 8.12 -2.75
CA ALA A 123 -1.31 7.86 -1.32
C ALA A 123 -2.50 7.01 -0.86
N LEU A 124 -2.23 5.71 -0.73
CA LEU A 124 -3.17 4.66 -0.45
C LEU A 124 -3.14 4.24 1.03
N ASP A 125 -4.22 4.51 1.75
CA ASP A 125 -4.51 3.90 3.05
C ASP A 125 -4.76 2.39 2.89
N VAL A 126 -3.84 1.57 3.36
CA VAL A 126 -3.89 0.09 3.39
C VAL A 126 -4.91 -0.40 4.44
N GLY A 127 -5.38 0.50 5.31
CA GLY A 127 -6.37 0.22 6.36
C GLY A 127 -7.79 -0.11 5.85
N PHE A 128 -8.08 0.01 4.55
CA PHE A 128 -9.39 -0.30 3.98
C PHE A 128 -9.26 -1.25 2.79
N ALA A 129 -9.12 -2.53 3.09
CA ALA A 129 -9.61 -3.54 2.17
C ALA A 129 -11.13 -3.35 2.00
N ALA A 130 -11.61 -3.40 0.77
CA ALA A 130 -13.02 -3.23 0.45
C ALA A 130 -13.64 -4.59 0.18
N PHE A 131 -14.80 -4.84 0.79
CA PHE A 131 -15.64 -5.95 0.38
C PHE A 131 -16.31 -5.59 -0.94
N GLU A 132 -16.07 -6.40 -1.96
CA GLU A 132 -16.74 -6.35 -3.25
C GLU A 132 -17.72 -7.51 -3.33
N VAL A 133 -18.99 -7.21 -3.64
CA VAL A 133 -20.03 -8.22 -3.93
C VAL A 133 -20.24 -8.24 -5.44
N TYR A 134 -20.12 -9.40 -6.06
CA TYR A 134 -20.24 -9.58 -7.50
C TYR A 134 -21.02 -10.87 -7.83
N GLU A 135 -21.58 -10.94 -9.03
CA GLU A 135 -22.21 -12.14 -9.57
C GLU A 135 -21.21 -12.88 -10.46
N ASP A 136 -21.04 -14.19 -10.27
CA ASP A 136 -20.14 -15.01 -11.06
C ASP A 136 -20.82 -15.56 -12.34
N ALA A 137 -20.06 -16.15 -13.25
CA ALA A 137 -20.57 -16.73 -14.50
C ALA A 137 -21.65 -17.82 -14.31
N ALA A 138 -21.72 -18.44 -13.12
CA ALA A 138 -22.76 -19.37 -12.72
C ALA A 138 -24.00 -18.69 -12.09
N GLU A 139 -24.18 -17.38 -12.24
CA GLU A 139 -25.31 -16.59 -11.71
C GLU A 139 -25.42 -16.65 -10.18
N GLN A 140 -24.31 -16.92 -9.49
CA GLN A 140 -24.21 -16.94 -8.04
C GLN A 140 -23.55 -15.66 -7.53
N TRP A 141 -24.12 -15.10 -6.46
CA TRP A 141 -23.56 -13.97 -5.74
C TRP A 141 -22.40 -14.41 -4.87
N ARG A 142 -21.28 -13.71 -4.99
CA ARG A 142 -20.07 -13.94 -4.20
C ARG A 142 -19.60 -12.63 -3.60
N TRP A 143 -18.79 -12.74 -2.57
CA TRP A 143 -18.06 -11.60 -2.04
C TRP A 143 -16.57 -11.87 -2.03
N ARG A 144 -15.78 -10.80 -2.13
CA ARG A 144 -14.34 -10.84 -1.92
C ARG A 144 -13.86 -9.60 -1.21
N LEU A 145 -12.92 -9.78 -0.30
CA LEU A 145 -12.18 -8.70 0.31
C LEU A 145 -10.98 -8.39 -0.60
N ARG A 146 -11.09 -7.31 -1.36
CA ARG A 146 -9.99 -6.82 -2.19
C ARG A 146 -9.24 -5.76 -1.42
N HIS A 147 -7.94 -5.93 -1.32
CA HIS A 147 -7.09 -4.80 -1.02
C HIS A 147 -7.16 -3.81 -2.18
N ARG A 148 -7.01 -2.53 -1.86
CA ARG A 148 -6.94 -1.50 -2.89
C ARG A 148 -5.78 -1.74 -3.86
N ASN A 149 -4.70 -2.40 -3.46
CA ASN A 149 -3.60 -2.71 -4.38
C ASN A 149 -3.88 -3.84 -5.39
N GLY A 150 -5.13 -4.31 -5.47
CA GLY A 150 -5.54 -5.38 -6.39
C GLY A 150 -5.43 -6.79 -5.80
N ASN A 151 -4.74 -6.97 -4.67
CA ASN A 151 -4.62 -8.27 -4.03
C ASN A 151 -5.95 -8.73 -3.44
N LEU A 152 -6.28 -10.00 -3.69
CA LEU A 152 -7.38 -10.68 -3.02
C LEU A 152 -6.92 -11.09 -1.61
N ILE A 153 -7.51 -10.50 -0.58
CA ILE A 153 -7.18 -10.82 0.82
C ILE A 153 -8.00 -12.01 1.31
N ALA A 154 -9.28 -12.05 0.92
CA ALA A 154 -10.19 -13.14 1.24
C ALA A 154 -11.29 -13.20 0.19
N ASP A 155 -11.90 -14.37 0.03
CA ASP A 155 -13.13 -14.55 -0.74
C ASP A 155 -14.12 -15.43 0.01
N GLY A 156 -15.41 -15.22 -0.28
CA GLY A 156 -16.45 -16.12 0.17
C GLY A 156 -16.36 -17.42 -0.64
N GLY A 157 -15.88 -18.49 -0.01
CA GLY A 157 -15.73 -19.81 -0.65
C GLY A 157 -17.05 -20.47 -1.08
N GLU A 158 -18.20 -19.85 -0.77
CA GLU A 158 -19.54 -20.31 -1.12
C GLU A 158 -20.24 -19.31 -2.06
N GLY A 159 -20.91 -19.84 -3.08
CA GLY A 159 -21.80 -19.08 -3.95
C GLY A 159 -23.19 -18.95 -3.32
N TYR A 160 -23.73 -17.74 -3.28
CA TYR A 160 -25.04 -17.42 -2.72
C TYR A 160 -26.06 -17.23 -3.84
N SER A 161 -27.30 -17.67 -3.62
CA SER A 161 -28.40 -17.44 -4.57
C SER A 161 -28.89 -15.99 -4.60
N GLU A 162 -28.59 -15.19 -3.58
CA GLU A 162 -29.07 -13.82 -3.43
C GLU A 162 -27.96 -12.87 -2.99
N ARG A 163 -27.98 -11.64 -3.54
CA ARG A 163 -27.02 -10.58 -3.18
C ARG A 163 -27.00 -10.29 -1.67
N THR A 164 -28.16 -10.28 -1.04
CA THR A 164 -28.31 -10.01 0.40
C THR A 164 -27.62 -11.09 1.23
N ALA A 165 -27.70 -12.36 0.83
CA ALA A 165 -27.02 -13.45 1.53
C ALA A 165 -25.48 -13.33 1.47
N ALA A 166 -24.93 -12.85 0.34
CA ALA A 166 -23.51 -12.52 0.27
C ALA A 166 -23.13 -11.34 1.21
N GLN A 167 -24.04 -10.37 1.39
CA GLN A 167 -23.85 -9.27 2.35
C GLN A 167 -23.91 -9.75 3.81
N ASP A 168 -24.83 -10.67 4.13
CA ASP A 168 -24.88 -11.31 5.45
C ASP A 168 -23.61 -12.12 5.73
N GLY A 169 -23.05 -12.78 4.72
CA GLY A 169 -21.73 -13.42 4.78
C GLY A 169 -20.62 -12.43 5.14
N ILE A 170 -20.59 -11.26 4.51
CA ILE A 170 -19.66 -10.17 4.84
C ILE A 170 -19.85 -9.70 6.29
N GLU A 171 -21.10 -9.48 6.73
CA GLU A 171 -21.40 -9.04 8.09
C GLU A 171 -21.01 -10.10 9.13
N SER A 172 -21.13 -11.38 8.79
CA SER A 172 -20.62 -12.50 9.61
C SER A 172 -19.09 -12.44 9.72
N VAL A 173 -18.37 -12.23 8.62
CA VAL A 173 -16.91 -12.08 8.64
C VAL A 173 -16.50 -10.87 9.48
N LYS A 174 -17.13 -9.71 9.30
CA LYS A 174 -16.84 -8.50 10.10
C LYS A 174 -17.07 -8.71 11.60
N ARG A 175 -18.09 -9.50 11.96
CA ARG A 175 -18.44 -9.80 13.36
C ARG A 175 -17.45 -10.76 14.02
N ASN A 176 -16.91 -11.71 13.26
CA ASN A 176 -16.00 -12.74 13.75
C ASN A 176 -14.52 -12.41 13.56
N ALA A 177 -14.18 -11.42 12.72
CA ALA A 177 -12.81 -11.00 12.41
C ALA A 177 -12.35 -9.64 12.98
N PRO A 178 -12.87 -9.08 14.11
CA PRO A 178 -12.20 -7.96 14.75
C PRO A 178 -10.98 -8.46 15.52
N GLY A 179 -9.87 -8.74 14.81
CA GLY A 179 -8.59 -9.16 15.41
C GLY A 179 -8.26 -10.65 15.27
N ALA A 180 -8.60 -11.30 14.15
CA ALA A 180 -8.15 -12.66 13.91
C ALA A 180 -6.61 -12.71 13.79
N ASP A 181 -5.97 -13.32 14.78
CA ASP A 181 -4.54 -13.64 14.77
C ASP A 181 -4.25 -14.64 13.63
N VAL A 182 -3.20 -14.36 12.87
CA VAL A 182 -2.72 -15.28 11.82
C VAL A 182 -2.04 -16.45 12.51
N VAL A 183 -2.66 -17.63 12.43
CA VAL A 183 -1.99 -18.87 12.82
C VAL A 183 -1.14 -19.31 11.62
N GLU A 184 0.16 -19.10 11.70
CA GLU A 184 1.13 -19.74 10.81
C GLU A 184 1.17 -21.23 11.15
N ASN A 185 1.02 -22.10 10.14
CA ASN A 185 1.11 -23.55 10.28
C ASN A 185 2.30 -24.08 9.49
#